data_AF-A0A363U093-F1
#
_entry.id   AF-A0A363U093-F1
#
_cell.length_a   1.000
_cell.length_b   1.000
_cell.length_c   1.000
_cell.angle_alpha   90.00
_cell.angle_beta   90.00
_cell.angle_gamma   90.00
#
_symmetry.space_group_name_H-M   'P 1'
#
loop_
_entity.id
_entity.type
_entity.pdbx_description
1 polymer ?
#
loop_
_entity_poly.entity_id
_entity_poly.type
_entity_poly.pdbx_seq_one_letter_code
_entity_poly.pdbx_strand_id
1 'polypeptide(L)'
;MGTAGGVSFEQDPRDPEPPDDLPRQAGGASGPRLEGAPDPRILSARRGRNRVPNVIALVDEEMVPGFRLAGVGARPTGTPEELRRASESLLGDPEVRLVLLDESLFRQLPERLRRRMEDSRSPVFIPIPAFRISKGEMKPEEYIARLMQRATGYHIKIRR
;
A
#
# COMPACT_ATOMS: atom_id res chain seq x y z
N MET A 1 -2.67 -49.61 -44.66
CA MET A 1 -1.25 -49.46 -45.05
C MET A 1 -1.22 -48.40 -46.14
N GLY A 2 -0.68 -47.22 -45.83
CA GLY A 2 -0.71 -46.03 -46.68
C GLY A 2 -0.12 -44.87 -45.88
N THR A 3 1.20 -44.69 -46.02
CA THR A 3 2.02 -43.74 -45.27
C THR A 3 2.27 -42.46 -46.08
N ALA A 4 2.58 -41.40 -45.34
CA ALA A 4 3.30 -40.19 -45.74
C ALA A 4 2.54 -39.13 -46.55
N GLY A 5 1.92 -38.19 -45.84
CA GLY A 5 1.74 -36.82 -46.31
C GLY A 5 2.84 -35.94 -45.73
N GLY A 6 3.81 -35.56 -46.57
CA GLY A 6 4.81 -34.55 -46.25
C GLY A 6 4.28 -33.15 -46.53
N VAL A 7 4.73 -32.18 -45.74
CA VAL A 7 4.86 -30.78 -46.13
C VAL A 7 6.06 -30.19 -45.40
N SER A 8 7.14 -29.99 -46.16
CA SER A 8 8.30 -29.21 -45.74
C SER A 8 7.93 -27.73 -45.81
N PHE A 9 8.08 -27.01 -44.70
CA PHE A 9 8.06 -25.54 -44.69
C PHE A 9 9.47 -25.04 -45.01
N GLU A 10 9.61 -24.47 -46.19
CA GLU A 10 10.77 -23.73 -46.66
C GLU A 10 10.84 -22.39 -45.89
N GLN A 11 11.99 -22.11 -45.26
CA GLN A 11 12.29 -20.83 -44.64
C GLN A 11 12.74 -19.83 -45.72
N ASP A 12 12.01 -18.71 -45.92
CA ASP A 12 12.51 -17.52 -46.63
C ASP A 12 12.88 -16.44 -45.59
N PRO A 13 14.16 -15.99 -45.52
CA PRO A 13 14.64 -15.03 -44.54
C PRO A 13 14.73 -13.64 -45.16
N ARG A 14 13.69 -12.81 -45.05
CA ARG A 14 13.78 -11.37 -45.32
C ARG A 14 12.88 -10.58 -44.39
N ASP A 15 13.45 -10.13 -43.27
CA ASP A 15 12.91 -9.01 -42.49
C ASP A 15 12.93 -7.75 -43.37
N PRO A 16 11.80 -7.04 -43.55
CA PRO A 16 11.85 -5.68 -44.08
C PRO A 16 12.28 -4.73 -42.96
N GLU A 17 13.37 -3.99 -43.19
CA GLU A 17 13.74 -2.86 -42.32
C GLU A 17 12.59 -1.84 -42.24
N PRO A 18 12.36 -1.22 -41.06
CA PRO A 18 11.30 -0.24 -40.92
C PRO A 18 11.63 1.05 -41.70
N PRO A 19 10.62 1.75 -42.25
CA PRO A 19 10.83 2.93 -43.07
C PRO A 19 11.30 4.14 -42.23
N ASP A 20 12.32 4.83 -42.75
CA ASP A 20 13.04 5.96 -42.13
C ASP A 20 12.28 7.31 -42.11
N ASP A 21 10.98 7.34 -42.43
CA ASP A 21 10.24 8.58 -42.69
C ASP A 21 9.20 8.95 -41.61
N LEU A 22 9.57 8.91 -40.33
CA LEU A 22 8.77 9.56 -39.28
C LEU A 22 9.32 10.95 -38.95
N PRO A 23 8.56 12.04 -39.21
CA PRO A 23 8.99 13.38 -38.86
C PRO A 23 9.13 13.51 -37.33
N ARG A 24 10.33 13.91 -36.90
CA ARG A 24 10.63 14.29 -35.52
C ARG A 24 9.81 15.54 -35.14
N GLN A 25 8.63 15.34 -34.56
CA GLN A 25 7.91 16.43 -33.91
C GLN A 25 8.50 16.71 -32.53
N ALA A 26 9.40 17.69 -32.49
CA ALA A 26 9.67 18.49 -31.31
C ALA A 26 8.49 19.46 -31.13
N GLY A 27 7.66 19.25 -30.11
CA GLY A 27 6.52 20.12 -29.81
C GLY A 27 6.02 19.88 -28.38
N GLY A 28 6.21 20.89 -27.53
CA GLY A 28 5.88 20.84 -26.11
C GLY A 28 4.38 20.64 -25.83
N ALA A 29 4.05 19.60 -25.08
CA ALA A 29 2.80 19.52 -24.35
C ALA A 29 3.02 20.12 -22.95
N SER A 30 2.81 21.43 -22.82
CA SER A 30 2.52 22.05 -21.52
C SER A 30 1.11 21.64 -21.11
N GLY A 31 0.98 20.49 -20.44
CA GLY A 31 -0.17 20.24 -19.58
C GLY A 31 -0.06 21.10 -18.31
N PRO A 32 -1.18 21.45 -17.64
CA PRO A 32 -1.11 22.19 -16.39
C PRO A 32 -0.28 21.40 -15.39
N ARG A 33 0.91 21.93 -15.09
CA ARG A 33 1.79 21.44 -14.03
C ARG A 33 0.97 21.49 -12.75
N LEU A 34 0.75 20.34 -12.12
CA LEU A 34 0.26 20.28 -10.74
C LEU A 34 1.33 20.95 -9.87
N GLU A 35 1.22 22.27 -9.68
CA GLU A 35 1.99 23.02 -8.69
C GLU A 35 1.70 22.38 -7.34
N GLY A 36 2.75 21.77 -6.75
CA GLY A 36 2.65 21.08 -5.47
C GLY A 36 3.35 19.72 -5.42
N ALA A 37 3.77 19.15 -6.55
CA ALA A 37 4.63 17.97 -6.50
C ALA A 37 6.02 18.37 -5.95
N PRO A 38 6.45 17.81 -4.80
CA PRO A 38 7.76 18.14 -4.24
C PRO A 38 8.87 17.78 -5.23
N ASP A 39 9.87 18.65 -5.36
CA ASP A 39 11.01 18.47 -6.27
C ASP A 39 11.69 17.09 -5.98
N PRO A 40 11.82 16.20 -6.99
CA PRO A 40 12.43 14.89 -6.81
C PRO A 40 13.89 14.95 -6.35
N ARG A 41 14.54 16.12 -6.45
CA ARG A 41 15.89 16.36 -5.90
C ARG A 41 15.89 16.59 -4.38
N ILE A 42 14.76 17.01 -3.80
CA ILE A 42 14.61 17.07 -2.33
C ILE A 42 14.66 15.67 -1.72
N LEU A 43 14.22 14.64 -2.46
CA LEU A 43 14.25 13.24 -2.00
C LEU A 43 15.66 12.63 -2.03
N SER A 44 16.61 13.20 -2.76
CA SER A 44 17.96 12.64 -2.92
C SER A 44 19.09 13.45 -2.23
N ALA A 45 18.81 14.65 -1.74
CA ALA A 45 19.84 15.59 -1.25
C ALA A 45 20.07 15.61 0.28
N ARG A 46 19.88 14.49 1.00
CA ARG A 46 20.43 14.31 2.36
C ARG A 46 21.16 12.97 2.50
N ARG A 47 22.28 12.85 1.81
CA ARG A 47 23.30 11.82 2.04
C ARG A 47 24.07 12.15 3.33
N GLY A 48 23.42 11.82 4.45
CA GLY A 48 23.95 11.94 5.81
C GLY A 48 22.98 11.26 6.79
N ARG A 49 23.09 9.93 6.92
CA ARG A 49 22.33 9.07 7.87
C ARG A 49 20.79 9.15 7.83
N ASN A 50 20.18 9.50 6.69
CA ASN A 50 18.73 9.45 6.55
C ASN A 50 18.28 8.00 6.27
N ARG A 51 18.22 7.15 7.31
CA ARG A 51 17.51 5.87 7.22
C ARG A 51 16.04 6.22 7.00
N VAL A 52 15.50 5.88 5.83
CA VAL A 52 14.04 5.85 5.62
C VAL A 52 13.43 5.10 6.82
N PRO A 53 12.47 5.69 7.55
CA PRO A 53 11.84 4.98 8.66
C PRO A 53 11.28 3.66 8.11
N ASN A 54 11.75 2.53 8.63
CA ASN A 54 11.20 1.24 8.25
C ASN A 54 9.82 1.14 8.91
N VAL A 55 8.78 1.39 8.11
CA VAL A 55 7.38 1.31 8.52
C VAL A 55 6.85 -0.06 8.15
N ILE A 56 6.24 -0.73 9.12
CA ILE A 56 5.60 -2.03 8.92
C ILE A 56 4.12 -1.94 9.27
N ALA A 57 3.26 -2.48 8.42
CA ALA A 57 1.83 -2.63 8.65
C ALA A 57 1.50 -4.09 9.00
N LEU A 58 0.78 -4.29 10.09
CA LEU A 58 0.18 -5.55 10.54
C LEU A 58 -1.31 -5.46 10.25
N VAL A 59 -1.72 -6.02 9.12
CA VAL A 59 -3.05 -5.80 8.53
C VAL A 59 -3.66 -7.10 8.01
N ASP A 60 -4.95 -7.09 7.68
CA ASP A 60 -5.59 -8.21 6.99
C ASP A 60 -4.88 -8.53 5.67
N GLU A 61 -4.92 -9.81 5.27
CA GLU A 61 -4.24 -10.31 4.07
C GLU A 61 -4.63 -9.54 2.80
N GLU A 62 -5.89 -9.16 2.66
CA GLU A 62 -6.40 -8.41 1.52
C GLU A 62 -5.79 -7.01 1.38
N MET A 63 -5.33 -6.40 2.49
CA MET A 63 -4.77 -5.04 2.50
C MET A 63 -3.25 -5.02 2.21
N VAL A 64 -2.57 -6.17 2.38
CA VAL A 64 -1.11 -6.28 2.21
C VAL A 64 -0.61 -5.72 0.87
N PRO A 65 -1.24 -6.00 -0.29
CA PRO A 65 -0.79 -5.44 -1.56
C PRO A 65 -0.81 -3.91 -1.61
N GLY A 66 -1.85 -3.29 -1.06
CA GLY A 66 -2.00 -1.83 -1.07
C GLY A 66 -0.89 -1.11 -0.31
N PHE A 67 -0.52 -1.62 0.87
CA PHE A 67 0.59 -1.08 1.64
C PHE A 67 1.93 -1.28 0.94
N ARG A 68 2.16 -2.44 0.32
CA ARG A 68 3.40 -2.69 -0.44
C ARG A 68 3.54 -1.77 -1.64
N LEU A 69 2.46 -1.50 -2.36
CA LEU A 69 2.44 -0.54 -3.46
C LEU A 69 2.76 0.89 -2.99
N ALA A 70 2.37 1.24 -1.76
CA ALA A 70 2.71 2.51 -1.13
C ALA A 70 4.15 2.57 -0.57
N GLY A 71 4.96 1.52 -0.75
CA GLY A 71 6.32 1.44 -0.22
C GLY A 71 6.41 1.12 1.27
N VAL A 72 5.32 0.64 1.87
CA VAL A 72 5.25 0.23 3.29
C VAL A 72 5.40 -1.29 3.39
N GLY A 73 6.26 -1.77 4.29
CA GLY A 73 6.35 -3.19 4.58
C GLY A 73 5.04 -3.69 5.17
N ALA A 74 4.53 -4.85 4.76
CA ALA A 74 3.26 -5.37 5.26
C ALA A 74 3.32 -6.87 5.55
N ARG A 75 2.80 -7.24 6.71
CA ARG A 75 2.64 -8.63 7.17
C ARG A 75 1.16 -8.90 7.46
N PRO A 76 0.62 -10.03 6.97
CA PRO A 76 -0.75 -10.40 7.27
C PRO A 76 -0.90 -10.76 8.76
N THR A 77 -1.92 -10.22 9.42
CA THR A 77 -2.34 -10.57 10.78
C THR A 77 -3.86 -10.53 10.84
N GLY A 78 -4.52 -11.69 10.86
CA GLY A 78 -5.98 -11.82 10.91
C GLY A 78 -6.52 -12.13 12.30
N THR A 79 -5.66 -12.52 13.24
CA THR A 79 -6.04 -12.89 14.61
C THR A 79 -5.26 -12.11 15.67
N PRO A 80 -5.80 -11.94 16.89
CA PRO A 80 -5.06 -11.33 18.01
C PRO A 80 -3.75 -12.06 18.32
N GLU A 81 -3.72 -13.39 18.23
CA GLU A 81 -2.53 -14.22 18.45
C GLU A 81 -1.43 -13.98 17.40
N GLU A 82 -1.80 -13.80 16.14
CA GLU A 82 -0.86 -13.44 15.07
C GLU A 82 -0.31 -12.03 15.28
N LEU A 83 -1.19 -11.07 15.60
CA LEU A 83 -0.79 -9.71 15.91
C LEU A 83 0.17 -9.68 17.11
N ARG A 84 -0.11 -10.49 18.14
CA ARG A 84 0.73 -10.64 19.33
C ARG A 84 2.15 -11.08 18.94
N ARG A 85 2.27 -12.19 18.23
CA ARG A 85 3.56 -12.76 17.80
C ARG A 85 4.32 -11.80 16.89
N ALA A 86 3.63 -11.18 15.93
CA ALA A 86 4.23 -10.21 15.03
C ALA A 86 4.75 -8.99 15.81
N SER A 87 3.96 -8.44 16.74
CA SER A 87 4.35 -7.29 17.56
C SER A 87 5.52 -7.62 18.49
N GLU A 88 5.53 -8.80 19.11
CA GLU A 88 6.64 -9.29 19.94
C GLU A 88 7.95 -9.41 19.14
N SER A 89 7.87 -9.89 17.89
CA SER A 89 9.06 -9.95 17.01
C SER A 89 9.62 -8.56 16.65
N LEU A 90 8.78 -7.53 16.67
CA LEU A 90 9.15 -6.17 16.28
C LEU A 90 9.61 -5.30 17.45
N LEU A 91 9.21 -5.63 18.69
CA LEU A 91 9.59 -4.90 19.91
C LEU A 91 11.10 -4.84 20.19
N GLY A 92 11.92 -5.62 19.49
CA GLY A 92 13.38 -5.64 19.62
C GLY A 92 14.13 -5.32 18.33
N ASP A 93 13.44 -4.97 17.25
CA ASP A 93 14.06 -4.72 15.95
C ASP A 93 14.51 -3.23 15.86
N PRO A 94 15.83 -2.94 15.84
CA PRO A 94 16.33 -1.57 15.80
C PRO A 94 16.09 -0.89 14.44
N GLU A 95 15.72 -1.64 13.40
CA GLU A 95 15.44 -1.08 12.08
C GLU A 95 14.01 -0.57 11.99
N VAL A 96 13.08 -1.19 12.73
CA VAL A 96 11.67 -0.86 12.70
C VAL A 96 11.40 0.32 13.63
N ARG A 97 10.80 1.36 13.07
CA ARG A 97 10.54 2.62 13.78
C ARG A 97 9.06 2.86 14.03
N LEU A 98 8.22 2.37 13.13
CA LEU A 98 6.77 2.56 13.18
C LEU A 98 6.08 1.26 12.78
N VAL A 99 5.11 0.86 13.59
CA VAL A 99 4.25 -0.29 13.33
C VAL A 99 2.80 0.19 13.29
N LEU A 100 2.17 0.04 12.14
CA LEU A 100 0.74 0.23 11.97
C LEU A 100 0.05 -1.10 12.26
N LEU A 101 -1.09 -1.08 12.95
CA LEU A 101 -1.80 -2.30 13.32
C LEU A 101 -3.31 -2.08 13.35
N ASP A 102 -4.07 -3.15 13.16
CA ASP A 102 -5.53 -3.09 13.24
C ASP A 102 -5.99 -2.81 14.70
N GLU A 103 -6.72 -1.70 14.88
CA GLU A 103 -7.28 -1.29 16.17
C GLU A 103 -8.21 -2.35 16.80
N SER A 104 -8.98 -3.06 15.98
CA SER A 104 -9.89 -4.11 16.46
C SER A 104 -9.14 -5.30 17.05
N LEU A 105 -8.01 -5.68 16.45
CA LEU A 105 -7.15 -6.75 16.97
C LEU A 105 -6.32 -6.26 18.17
N PHE A 106 -5.84 -5.02 18.14
CA PHE A 106 -5.10 -4.42 19.25
C PHE A 106 -5.85 -4.46 20.56
N ARG A 107 -7.14 -4.10 20.54
CA ARG A 107 -7.99 -4.07 21.75
C ARG A 107 -8.20 -5.45 22.37
N GLN A 108 -8.02 -6.52 21.60
CA GLN A 108 -8.15 -7.90 22.06
C GLN A 108 -6.85 -8.44 22.67
N LEU A 109 -5.73 -7.73 22.52
CA LEU A 109 -4.46 -8.14 23.10
C LEU A 109 -4.48 -8.05 24.64
N PRO A 110 -3.72 -8.90 25.34
CA PRO A 110 -3.55 -8.81 26.78
C PRO A 110 -3.05 -7.42 27.22
N GLU A 111 -3.64 -6.88 28.28
CA GLU A 111 -3.33 -5.54 28.81
C GLU A 111 -1.83 -5.31 29.05
N ARG A 112 -1.11 -6.34 29.56
CA ARG A 112 0.33 -6.28 29.79
C ARG A 112 1.12 -6.00 28.50
N LEU A 113 0.72 -6.62 27.39
CA LEU A 113 1.39 -6.41 26.11
C LEU A 113 1.03 -5.06 25.51
N ARG A 114 -0.24 -4.65 25.60
CA ARG A 114 -0.69 -3.33 25.13
C ARG A 114 0.11 -2.20 25.78
N ARG A 115 0.25 -2.23 27.12
CA ARG A 115 1.08 -1.26 27.85
C ARG A 115 2.54 -1.27 27.38
N ARG A 116 3.11 -2.46 27.19
CA ARG A 116 4.48 -2.59 26.70
C ARG A 116 4.66 -1.99 25.29
N MET A 117 3.65 -2.10 24.43
CA MET A 117 3.64 -1.49 23.10
C MET A 117 3.45 0.04 23.19
N GLU A 118 2.62 0.53 24.10
CA GLU A 118 2.40 1.97 24.36
C GLU A 118 3.65 2.64 24.95
N ASP A 119 4.38 1.96 25.84
CA ASP A 119 5.61 2.45 26.47
C ASP A 119 6.85 2.34 25.54
N SER A 120 6.73 1.63 24.41
CA SER A 120 7.83 1.41 23.46
C SER A 120 8.18 2.70 22.70
N ARG A 121 9.42 3.16 22.85
CA ARG A 121 9.94 4.35 22.13
C ARG A 121 10.38 4.04 20.69
N SER A 122 10.74 2.78 20.40
CA SER A 122 11.06 2.31 19.06
C SER A 122 10.93 0.79 19.02
N PRO A 123 10.04 0.22 18.20
CA PRO A 123 9.10 0.93 17.33
C PRO A 123 7.94 1.58 18.08
N VAL A 124 7.36 2.63 17.50
CA VAL A 124 6.08 3.21 17.93
C VAL A 124 4.95 2.40 17.31
N PHE A 125 3.98 1.98 18.11
CA PHE A 125 2.82 1.23 17.65
C PHE A 125 1.62 2.17 17.50
N ILE A 126 1.02 2.21 16.31
CA ILE A 126 -0.15 3.05 16.01
C ILE A 126 -1.31 2.14 15.60
N PRO A 127 -2.31 1.93 16.47
CA PRO A 127 -3.56 1.29 16.10
C PRO A 127 -4.33 2.19 15.12
N ILE A 128 -4.68 1.65 13.95
CA ILE A 128 -5.49 2.31 12.94
C ILE A 128 -6.77 1.49 12.75
N PRO A 129 -7.96 2.11 12.73
CA PRO A 129 -9.18 1.40 12.38
C PRO A 129 -9.04 0.84 10.96
N ALA A 130 -9.16 -0.47 10.80
CA ALA A 130 -9.10 -1.08 9.49
C ALA A 130 -10.20 -0.50 8.58
N PHE A 131 -9.79 0.03 7.44
CA PHE A 131 -10.70 0.37 6.35
C PHE A 131 -11.08 -0.93 5.66
N ARG A 132 -12.01 -1.68 6.24
CA ARG A 132 -12.62 -2.79 5.53
C ARG A 132 -13.41 -2.18 4.40
N ILE A 133 -12.79 -2.11 3.22
CA ILE A 133 -13.51 -1.96 1.96
C ILE A 133 -14.18 -3.32 1.72
N SER A 134 -15.09 -3.69 2.62
CA SER A 134 -15.93 -4.86 2.44
C SER A 134 -16.69 -4.58 1.16
N LYS A 135 -16.45 -5.41 0.16
CA LYS A 135 -17.16 -5.44 -1.10
C LYS A 135 -18.66 -5.59 -0.82
N GLY A 136 -19.37 -4.48 -0.63
CA GLY A 136 -20.83 -4.41 -0.57
C GLY A 136 -21.55 -4.43 0.78
N GLU A 137 -20.89 -4.40 1.94
CA GLU A 137 -21.63 -4.50 3.22
C GLU A 137 -21.95 -3.17 3.92
N MET A 138 -21.24 -2.09 3.60
CA MET A 138 -21.59 -0.76 4.09
C MET A 138 -21.87 0.14 2.90
N LYS A 139 -23.09 0.68 2.83
CA LYS A 139 -23.42 1.75 1.88
C LYS A 139 -22.43 2.90 2.13
N PRO A 140 -21.66 3.35 1.13
CA PRO A 140 -20.66 4.42 1.30
C PRO A 140 -21.21 5.65 2.06
N GLU A 141 -22.50 5.91 1.90
CA GLU A 141 -23.24 6.99 2.56
C GLU A 141 -23.33 6.81 4.09
N GLU A 142 -23.55 5.58 4.58
CA GLU A 142 -23.61 5.28 6.02
C GLU A 142 -22.24 5.40 6.69
N TYR A 143 -21.19 5.03 5.95
CA TYR A 143 -19.80 5.18 6.40
C TYR A 143 -19.41 6.66 6.53
N ILE A 144 -19.70 7.47 5.51
CA ILE A 144 -19.43 8.92 5.54
C ILE A 144 -20.22 9.60 6.67
N ALA A 145 -21.50 9.23 6.84
CA ALA A 145 -22.33 9.77 7.92
C ALA A 145 -21.74 9.47 9.31
N ARG A 146 -21.26 8.23 9.55
CA ARG A 146 -20.59 7.85 10.82
C ARG A 146 -19.27 8.58 11.04
N LEU A 147 -18.54 8.88 9.97
CA LEU A 147 -17.27 9.60 10.08
C LEU A 147 -17.51 11.06 10.42
N MET A 148 -18.48 11.70 9.75
CA MET A 148 -18.93 13.05 10.09
C MET A 148 -19.45 13.12 11.52
N GLN A 149 -20.27 12.16 11.95
CA GLN A 149 -20.82 12.12 13.32
C GLN A 149 -19.74 12.08 14.40
N ARG A 150 -18.68 11.29 14.20
CA ARG A 150 -17.53 11.24 15.15
C ARG A 150 -16.72 12.52 15.15
N ALA A 151 -16.60 13.19 14.01
CA ALA A 151 -15.81 14.41 13.88
C ALA A 151 -16.56 15.68 14.31
N THR A 152 -17.89 15.74 14.15
CA THR A 152 -18.68 16.98 14.34
C THR A 152 -19.74 16.89 15.45
N GLY A 153 -20.08 15.68 15.90
CA GLY A 153 -21.03 15.48 17.01
C GLY A 153 -22.51 15.74 16.68
N TYR A 154 -22.90 15.98 15.42
CA TYR A 154 -24.30 16.26 15.05
C TYR A 154 -24.76 15.58 13.74
N HIS A 155 -26.04 15.21 13.69
CA HIS A 155 -26.72 14.57 12.55
C HIS A 155 -26.89 15.55 11.38
N ILE A 156 -26.23 15.30 10.23
CA ILE A 156 -26.54 16.01 8.98
C ILE A 156 -27.69 15.26 8.29
N LYS A 157 -28.89 15.85 8.26
CA LYS A 157 -29.99 15.36 7.41
C LYS A 157 -29.81 15.92 6.00
N ILE A 158 -29.26 15.12 5.10
CA ILE A 158 -29.24 15.47 3.67
C ILE A 158 -30.66 15.25 3.13
N ARG A 159 -31.33 16.35 2.75
CA ARG A 159 -32.58 16.31 1.98
C ARG A 159 -32.23 16.40 0.48
N ARG A 160 -32.90 15.56 -0.31
CA ARG A 160 -32.82 15.49 -1.77
C ARG A 160 -33.27 16.80 -2.41
#